data_AF-A0A4Y8SMW8-F1
#
_entry.id   AF-A0A4Y8SMW8-F1
#
_cell.length_a   1.000
_cell.length_b   1.000
_cell.length_c   1.000
_cell.angle_alpha   90.00
_cell.angle_beta   90.00
_cell.angle_gamma   90.00
#
_symmetry.space_group_name_H-M   'P 1'
#
loop_
_entity.id
_entity.type
_entity.pdbx_description
1 polymer ?
#
loop_
_entity_poly.entity_id
_entity_poly.type
_entity_poly.pdbx_seq_one_letter_code
_entity_poly.pdbx_strand_id
1 'polypeptide(L)'
;MKLKHNLLLATCFALIFATEGCKDAATVIDTSTEIDNHNWSYGNRVKFDVKIDDARVPYNLYFNLRVGGGYRYSNMYTLFYQTSPDKKLSKLRYEFTLANKDGEWLGSGSGNLYSYQMPLRTAYKFPTPGVYHFELEQNMRDNPLHEVSDVGLKVEKAK
;
A
#
# COMPACT_ATOMS: atom_id res chain seq x y z
N MET A 1 -6.60 47.91 -50.79
CA MET A 1 -7.97 47.34 -50.68
C MET A 1 -7.86 45.98 -49.97
N LYS A 2 -8.69 45.76 -48.94
CA LYS A 2 -8.83 44.57 -48.05
C LYS A 2 -7.74 44.40 -46.98
N LEU A 3 -7.85 45.04 -45.80
CA LEU A 3 -8.76 44.90 -44.64
C LEU A 3 -8.24 43.87 -43.61
N LYS A 4 -7.86 44.42 -42.46
CA LYS A 4 -7.32 43.80 -41.23
C LYS A 4 -8.32 42.80 -40.62
N HIS A 5 -7.82 41.72 -40.04
CA HIS A 5 -8.57 40.95 -39.03
C HIS A 5 -7.78 40.91 -37.73
N ASN A 6 -8.48 41.33 -36.68
CA ASN A 6 -7.99 41.52 -35.33
C ASN A 6 -7.90 40.19 -34.57
N LEU A 7 -6.85 40.11 -33.75
CA LEU A 7 -6.81 39.66 -32.35
C LEU A 7 -8.10 39.04 -31.78
N LEU A 8 -8.02 37.79 -31.31
CA LEU A 8 -8.75 37.33 -30.13
C LEU A 8 -8.01 36.16 -29.45
N LEU A 9 -7.62 36.45 -28.20
CA LEU A 9 -7.07 35.57 -27.17
C LEU A 9 -7.92 34.30 -26.97
N ALA A 10 -7.26 33.16 -26.76
CA ALA A 10 -7.75 32.13 -25.87
C ALA A 10 -6.55 31.33 -25.32
N THR A 11 -5.93 31.90 -24.29
CA THR A 11 -4.95 31.22 -23.45
C THR A 11 -5.66 30.09 -22.70
N CYS A 12 -5.54 28.84 -23.16
CA CYS A 12 -5.91 27.67 -22.37
C CYS A 12 -4.84 27.48 -21.28
N PHE A 13 -5.00 28.21 -20.18
CA PHE A 13 -4.29 27.94 -18.94
C PHE A 13 -4.82 26.60 -18.40
N ALA A 14 -4.06 25.53 -18.63
CA ALA A 14 -4.35 24.22 -18.05
C ALA A 14 -4.22 24.37 -16.52
N LEU A 15 -5.37 24.43 -15.84
CA LEU A 15 -5.46 24.31 -14.39
C LEU A 15 -4.95 22.92 -14.02
N ILE A 16 -3.70 22.85 -13.57
CA ILE A 16 -3.18 21.68 -12.86
C ILE A 16 -3.83 21.73 -11.48
N PHE A 17 -4.94 21.01 -11.33
CA PHE A 17 -5.50 20.66 -10.02
C PHE A 17 -4.52 19.70 -9.36
N ALA A 18 -3.56 20.24 -8.61
CA ALA A 18 -2.85 19.49 -7.59
C ALA A 18 -3.86 19.19 -6.48
N THR A 19 -4.56 18.07 -6.57
CA THR A 19 -5.33 17.55 -5.44
C THR A 19 -4.34 17.02 -4.42
N GLU A 20 -3.88 17.88 -3.52
CA GLU A 20 -3.26 17.43 -2.28
C GLU A 20 -4.38 16.78 -1.45
N GLY A 21 -4.48 15.45 -1.58
CA GLY A 21 -5.36 14.66 -0.73
C GLY A 21 -5.02 14.92 0.73
N CYS A 22 -6.04 15.15 1.55
CA CYS A 22 -5.92 15.40 2.98
C CYS A 22 -5.26 14.18 3.64
N LYS A 23 -3.95 14.24 3.86
CA LYS A 23 -3.24 13.26 4.68
C LYS A 23 -3.58 13.56 6.13
N ASP A 24 -4.20 12.60 6.83
CA ASP A 24 -4.38 12.67 8.27
C ASP A 24 -3.01 12.98 8.91
N ALA A 25 -2.95 13.99 9.79
CA ALA A 25 -1.71 14.42 10.43
C ALA A 25 -1.00 13.30 11.22
N ALA A 26 -1.72 12.22 11.57
CA ALA A 26 -1.16 11.04 12.20
C ALA A 26 -0.47 10.07 11.22
N THR A 27 -0.75 10.16 9.92
CA THR A 27 -0.24 9.22 8.91
C THR A 27 1.19 9.58 8.50
N VAL A 28 2.10 8.63 8.66
CA VAL A 28 3.50 8.74 8.22
C VAL A 28 3.59 8.38 6.74
N ILE A 29 3.06 7.22 6.37
CA ILE A 29 2.89 6.79 4.99
C ILE A 29 1.57 6.05 4.82
N ASP A 30 1.02 6.12 3.61
CA ASP A 30 -0.04 5.25 3.12
C ASP A 30 0.22 5.12 1.63
N THR A 31 0.85 4.02 1.23
CA THR A 31 1.37 3.87 -0.13
C THR A 31 1.19 2.44 -0.58
N SER A 32 0.64 2.28 -1.78
CA SER A 32 0.49 1.00 -2.46
C SER A 32 1.24 1.04 -3.78
N THR A 33 1.78 -0.11 -4.16
CA THR A 33 2.45 -0.35 -5.45
C THR A 33 1.60 -1.33 -6.24
N GLU A 34 1.32 -0.97 -7.49
CA GLU A 34 0.66 -1.86 -8.44
C GLU A 34 1.57 -3.07 -8.74
N ILE A 35 0.97 -4.25 -8.87
CA ILE A 35 1.68 -5.47 -9.24
C ILE A 35 1.48 -5.72 -10.74
N ASP A 36 2.58 -5.69 -11.48
CA ASP A 36 2.59 -5.91 -12.93
C ASP A 36 1.81 -7.18 -13.33
N ASN A 37 0.85 -7.00 -14.25
CA ASN A 37 -0.02 -8.05 -14.79
C ASN A 37 -0.77 -8.86 -13.71
N HIS A 38 -0.94 -8.28 -12.52
CA HIS A 38 -1.51 -8.90 -11.34
C HIS A 38 -0.82 -10.21 -10.89
N ASN A 39 0.47 -10.37 -11.20
CA ASN A 39 1.22 -11.60 -10.98
C ASN A 39 2.32 -11.39 -9.95
N TRP A 40 2.01 -11.62 -8.67
CA TRP A 40 2.94 -11.37 -7.58
C TRP A 40 3.90 -12.56 -7.37
N SER A 41 5.12 -12.44 -7.89
CA SER A 41 6.16 -13.46 -7.69
C SER A 41 6.95 -13.26 -6.38
N TYR A 42 7.55 -14.33 -5.85
CA TYR A 42 8.42 -14.26 -4.65
C TYR A 42 9.59 -13.28 -4.81
N GLY A 43 10.12 -13.16 -6.04
CA GLY A 43 11.23 -12.25 -6.33
C GLY A 43 10.83 -10.78 -6.32
N ASN A 44 9.54 -10.48 -6.51
CA ASN A 44 9.01 -9.12 -6.49
C ASN A 44 8.60 -8.71 -5.08
N ARG A 45 9.57 -8.48 -4.20
CA ARG A 45 9.28 -7.90 -2.88
C ARG A 45 8.94 -6.42 -3.00
N VAL A 46 7.80 -6.01 -2.46
CA VAL A 46 7.38 -4.61 -2.46
C VAL A 46 8.01 -3.91 -1.27
N LYS A 47 8.69 -2.79 -1.53
CA LYS A 47 9.60 -2.15 -0.57
C LYS A 47 9.10 -0.76 -0.18
N PHE A 48 9.30 -0.42 1.10
CA PHE A 48 8.92 0.87 1.65
C PHE A 48 9.99 1.38 2.60
N ASP A 49 10.42 2.62 2.38
CA ASP A 49 11.29 3.33 3.29
C ASP A 49 10.46 4.29 4.14
N VAL A 50 10.49 4.10 5.45
CA VAL A 50 9.67 4.88 6.39
C VAL A 50 10.55 5.54 7.42
N LYS A 51 10.49 6.88 7.46
CA LYS A 51 11.19 7.67 8.46
C LYS A 51 10.33 7.78 9.72
N ILE A 52 10.87 7.29 10.84
CA ILE A 52 10.27 7.43 12.17
C ILE A 52 11.03 8.53 12.93
N ASP A 53 10.41 9.71 13.06
CA ASP A 53 11.03 10.85 13.75
C ASP A 53 10.92 10.75 15.29
N ASP A 54 9.80 10.24 15.81
CA ASP A 54 9.60 10.08 17.26
C ASP A 54 9.31 8.62 17.63
N ALA A 55 10.30 7.94 18.20
CA ALA A 55 10.18 6.56 18.67
C ALA A 55 9.58 6.44 20.08
N ARG A 56 9.22 7.55 20.74
CA ARG A 56 8.64 7.52 22.10
C ARG A 56 7.16 7.16 22.08
N VAL A 57 6.48 7.45 20.98
CA VAL A 57 5.05 7.19 20.75
C VAL A 57 4.82 5.84 20.05
N PRO A 58 3.67 5.19 20.26
CA PRO A 58 3.29 3.98 19.54
C PRO A 58 2.77 4.28 18.12
N TYR A 59 2.86 3.29 17.23
CA TYR A 59 2.42 3.35 15.83
C TYR A 59 1.60 2.12 15.46
N ASN A 60 0.66 2.29 14.53
CA ASN A 60 -0.04 1.19 13.86
C ASN A 60 0.53 1.00 12.46
N LEU A 61 0.79 -0.25 12.10
CA LEU A 61 1.26 -0.67 10.78
C LEU A 61 0.22 -1.58 10.16
N TYR A 62 -0.16 -1.31 8.91
CA TYR A 62 -1.15 -2.08 8.17
C TYR A 62 -0.59 -2.55 6.83
N PHE A 63 -0.96 -3.76 6.46
CA PHE A 63 -0.84 -4.30 5.12
C PHE A 63 -2.07 -3.91 4.31
N ASN A 64 -1.85 -3.10 3.27
CA ASN A 64 -2.86 -2.81 2.27
C ASN A 64 -2.74 -3.84 1.14
N LEU A 65 -3.84 -4.48 0.78
CA LEU A 65 -3.87 -5.46 -0.29
C LEU A 65 -5.09 -5.19 -1.17
N ARG A 66 -4.91 -5.28 -2.49
CA ARG A 66 -6.01 -5.31 -3.44
C ARG A 66 -5.91 -6.53 -4.33
N VAL A 67 -7.01 -7.28 -4.45
CA VAL A 67 -7.08 -8.47 -5.30
C VAL A 67 -8.25 -8.37 -6.29
N GLY A 68 -8.10 -9.05 -7.41
CA GLY A 68 -9.18 -9.28 -8.37
C GLY A 68 -10.12 -10.38 -7.91
N GLY A 69 -11.37 -10.36 -8.38
CA GLY A 69 -12.36 -11.40 -8.07
C GLY A 69 -12.03 -12.78 -8.62
N GLY A 70 -11.01 -12.90 -9.47
CA GLY A 70 -10.44 -14.18 -9.89
C GLY A 70 -9.47 -14.80 -8.87
N TYR A 71 -9.12 -14.09 -7.78
CA TYR A 71 -8.23 -14.61 -6.74
C TYR A 71 -8.81 -15.89 -6.13
N ARG A 72 -8.01 -16.95 -6.06
CA ARG A 72 -8.51 -18.32 -5.86
C ARG A 72 -8.55 -18.78 -4.41
N TYR A 73 -8.12 -17.95 -3.47
CA TYR A 73 -7.96 -18.34 -2.06
C TYR A 73 -8.79 -17.45 -1.14
N SER A 74 -9.31 -18.02 -0.07
CA SER A 74 -10.00 -17.27 0.98
C SER A 74 -9.04 -16.61 1.97
N ASN A 75 -7.73 -16.83 1.82
CA ASN A 75 -6.69 -16.29 2.69
C ASN A 75 -5.41 -15.95 1.90
N MET A 76 -4.51 -15.24 2.58
CA MET A 76 -3.18 -14.93 2.08
C MET A 76 -2.15 -15.05 3.19
N TYR A 77 -1.08 -15.78 2.91
CA TYR A 77 0.12 -15.76 3.72
C TYR A 77 1.11 -14.73 3.16
N THR A 78 1.62 -13.87 4.05
CA THR A 78 2.55 -12.80 3.69
C THR A 78 3.71 -12.79 4.66
N LEU A 79 4.92 -12.61 4.14
CA LEU A 79 6.10 -12.32 4.94
C LEU A 79 6.31 -10.81 5.01
N PHE A 80 6.43 -10.33 6.24
CA PHE A 80 6.72 -8.95 6.56
C PHE A 80 8.13 -8.86 7.09
N TYR A 81 8.97 -8.13 6.37
CA TYR A 81 10.35 -7.84 6.74
C TYR A 81 10.44 -6.41 7.25
N GLN A 82 11.18 -6.21 8.32
CA GLN A 82 11.48 -4.90 8.88
C GLN A 82 12.96 -4.86 9.23
N THR A 83 13.71 -4.00 8.54
CA THR A 83 15.11 -3.70 8.82
C THR A 83 15.20 -2.37 9.56
N SER A 84 15.82 -2.39 10.73
CA SER A 84 16.01 -1.19 11.56
C SER A 84 17.10 -0.25 11.03
N PRO A 85 17.17 1.00 11.51
CA PRO A 85 18.27 1.91 11.19
C PRO A 85 19.67 1.35 11.54
N ASP A 86 19.75 0.51 12.58
CA ASP A 86 20.96 -0.22 12.98
C ASP A 86 21.17 -1.54 12.22
N LYS A 87 20.46 -1.73 11.10
CA LYS A 87 20.57 -2.87 10.17
C LYS A 87 20.15 -4.23 10.76
N LYS A 88 19.37 -4.25 11.85
CA LYS A 88 18.78 -5.49 12.36
C LYS A 88 17.55 -5.86 11.56
N LEU A 89 17.54 -7.07 11.01
CA LEU A 89 16.41 -7.62 10.29
C LEU A 89 15.48 -8.38 11.25
N SER A 90 14.19 -8.10 11.17
CA SER A 90 13.12 -8.94 11.72
C SER A 90 12.21 -9.41 10.60
N LYS A 91 11.71 -10.64 10.73
CA LYS A 91 10.82 -11.29 9.77
C LYS A 91 9.65 -11.93 10.50
N LEU A 92 8.43 -11.65 10.07
CA LEU A 92 7.21 -12.27 10.57
C LEU A 92 6.38 -12.82 9.41
N ARG A 93 5.68 -13.92 9.66
CA ARG A 93 4.68 -14.46 8.73
C ARG A 93 3.30 -14.18 9.27
N TYR A 94 2.45 -13.62 8.43
CA TYR A 94 1.04 -13.38 8.70
C TYR A 94 0.18 -14.30 7.85
N GLU A 95 -0.99 -14.63 8.38
CA GLU A 95 -2.10 -15.17 7.63
C GLU A 95 -3.26 -14.19 7.72
N PHE A 96 -3.79 -13.80 6.57
CA PHE A 96 -4.90 -12.88 6.46
C PHE A 96 -6.09 -13.57 5.83
N THR A 97 -7.25 -13.51 6.48
CA THR A 97 -8.51 -13.99 5.91
C THR A 97 -9.07 -12.93 4.97
N LEU A 98 -9.30 -13.29 3.71
CA LEU A 98 -9.82 -12.40 2.67
C LEU A 98 -11.29 -12.68 2.34
N ALA A 99 -11.77 -13.90 2.57
CA ALA A 99 -13.16 -14.29 2.32
C ALA A 99 -13.69 -15.23 3.41
N ASN A 100 -15.00 -15.22 3.59
CA ASN A 100 -15.75 -16.18 4.39
C ASN A 100 -15.68 -17.60 3.79
N LYS A 101 -16.13 -18.61 4.56
CA LYS A 101 -16.12 -20.02 4.13
C LYS A 101 -17.01 -20.31 2.92
N ASP A 102 -18.02 -19.47 2.69
CA ASP A 102 -18.93 -19.51 1.55
C ASP A 102 -18.39 -18.74 0.33
N GLY A 103 -17.23 -18.10 0.44
CA GLY A 103 -16.57 -17.35 -0.62
C GLY A 103 -16.91 -15.87 -0.66
N GLU A 104 -17.72 -15.35 0.26
CA GLU A 104 -17.99 -13.91 0.34
C GLU A 104 -16.73 -13.14 0.75
N TRP A 105 -16.30 -12.19 -0.08
CA TRP A 105 -15.13 -11.36 0.20
C TRP A 105 -15.37 -10.41 1.39
N LEU A 106 -14.40 -10.34 2.30
CA LEU A 106 -14.41 -9.43 3.46
C LEU A 106 -13.89 -8.02 3.13
N GLY A 107 -13.30 -7.84 1.94
CA GLY A 107 -12.76 -6.58 1.48
C GLY A 107 -13.86 -5.66 0.96
N SER A 108 -13.55 -4.36 0.88
CA SER A 108 -14.44 -3.38 0.26
C SER A 108 -13.97 -3.05 -1.15
N GLY A 109 -14.88 -2.60 -2.02
CA GLY A 109 -14.50 -2.23 -3.38
C GLY A 109 -15.70 -2.10 -4.31
N SER A 110 -15.41 -1.90 -5.59
CA SER A 110 -16.40 -1.83 -6.66
C SER A 110 -15.95 -2.67 -7.86
N GLY A 111 -16.92 -3.16 -8.61
CA GLY A 111 -16.63 -4.06 -9.75
C GLY A 111 -16.00 -5.37 -9.29
N ASN A 112 -14.89 -5.74 -9.92
CA ASN A 112 -14.20 -7.01 -9.70
C ASN A 112 -12.95 -6.88 -8.80
N LEU A 113 -12.84 -5.82 -7.99
CA LEU A 113 -11.67 -5.57 -7.14
C LEU A 113 -12.07 -5.45 -5.68
N TYR A 114 -11.30 -6.10 -4.80
CA TYR A 114 -11.51 -6.13 -3.36
C TYR A 114 -10.26 -5.62 -2.65
N SER A 115 -10.44 -4.61 -1.81
CA SER A 115 -9.40 -3.91 -1.06
C SER A 115 -9.48 -4.22 0.43
N TYR A 116 -8.32 -4.37 1.04
CA TYR A 116 -8.14 -4.74 2.43
C TYR A 116 -7.10 -3.82 3.07
N GLN A 117 -7.35 -3.43 4.33
CA GLN A 117 -6.35 -2.84 5.22
C GLN A 117 -6.31 -3.68 6.48
N MET A 118 -5.23 -4.43 6.67
CA MET A 118 -5.13 -5.47 7.69
C MET A 118 -3.96 -5.19 8.64
N PRO A 119 -4.12 -5.36 9.96
CA PRO A 119 -3.07 -5.00 10.91
C PRO A 119 -1.85 -5.92 10.79
N LEU A 120 -0.67 -5.34 10.65
CA LEU A 120 0.62 -6.01 10.82
C LEU A 120 1.07 -5.88 12.27
N ARG A 121 1.11 -4.65 12.80
CA ARG A 121 1.44 -4.37 14.20
C ARG A 121 0.55 -3.26 14.73
N THR A 122 0.03 -3.43 15.94
CA THR A 122 -0.81 -2.44 16.62
C THR A 122 -0.09 -1.88 17.83
N ALA A 123 -0.19 -0.58 18.07
CA ALA A 123 0.47 0.13 19.16
C ALA A 123 1.98 -0.19 19.30
N TYR A 124 2.66 -0.40 18.17
CA TYR A 124 4.06 -0.77 18.11
C TYR A 124 4.95 0.42 18.42
N LYS A 125 5.82 0.27 19.42
CA LYS A 125 6.84 1.27 19.74
C LYS A 125 8.14 0.93 19.04
N PHE A 126 8.55 1.79 18.11
CA PHE A 126 9.85 1.64 17.46
C PHE A 126 10.98 1.76 18.50
N PRO A 127 12.03 0.93 18.42
CA PRO A 127 13.12 0.98 19.40
C PRO A 127 13.97 2.27 19.32
N THR A 128 14.11 2.82 18.13
CA THR A 128 14.92 4.03 17.85
C THR A 128 14.31 4.84 16.71
N PRO A 129 14.46 6.19 16.70
CA PRO A 129 14.19 6.98 15.52
C PRO A 129 15.12 6.60 14.36
N GLY A 130 14.70 6.89 13.13
CA GLY A 130 15.48 6.67 11.92
C GLY A 130 14.65 6.12 10.76
N VAL A 131 15.33 5.77 9.66
CA VAL A 131 14.69 5.16 8.48
C VAL A 131 14.65 3.65 8.65
N TYR A 132 13.46 3.09 8.59
CA TYR A 132 13.22 1.65 8.56
C TYR A 132 12.92 1.23 7.13
N HIS A 133 13.49 0.09 6.73
CA HIS A 133 13.21 -0.52 5.43
C HIS A 133 12.26 -1.69 5.64
N PHE A 134 11.08 -1.61 5.03
CA PHE A 134 10.09 -2.65 5.06
C PHE A 134 9.99 -3.35 3.72
N GLU A 135 9.77 -4.66 3.76
CA GLU A 135 9.47 -5.44 2.56
C GLU A 135 8.26 -6.34 2.83
N LEU A 136 7.36 -6.42 1.85
CA LEU A 136 6.25 -7.35 1.81
C LEU A 136 6.50 -8.38 0.72
N GLU A 137 6.32 -9.64 1.03
CA GLU A 137 6.50 -10.78 0.12
C GLU A 137 5.34 -11.76 0.27
N GLN A 138 4.77 -12.22 -0.83
CA GLN A 138 3.78 -13.29 -0.80
C GLN A 138 4.43 -14.62 -0.35
N ASN A 139 3.71 -15.40 0.46
CA ASN A 139 4.14 -16.71 0.95
C ASN A 139 3.07 -17.78 0.67
N MET A 140 2.44 -17.70 -0.49
CA MET A 140 1.51 -18.71 -0.99
C MET A 140 2.26 -19.83 -1.71
N ARG A 141 1.58 -20.93 -2.07
CA ARG A 141 2.21 -22.03 -2.84
C ARG A 141 2.38 -21.67 -4.32
N ASP A 142 1.47 -20.88 -4.86
CA ASP A 142 1.50 -20.46 -6.26
C ASP A 142 2.50 -19.31 -6.45
N ASN A 143 3.29 -19.39 -7.52
CA ASN A 143 4.29 -18.40 -7.86
C ASN A 143 4.44 -18.30 -9.40
N PRO A 144 4.03 -17.19 -10.02
CA PRO A 144 3.46 -16.00 -9.39
C PRO A 144 2.08 -16.26 -8.77
N LEU A 145 1.76 -15.51 -7.72
CA LEU A 145 0.42 -15.46 -7.15
C LEU A 145 -0.44 -14.53 -8.02
N HIS A 146 -1.43 -15.11 -8.69
CA HIS A 146 -2.30 -14.41 -9.63
C HIS A 146 -3.34 -13.54 -8.93
N GLU A 147 -3.87 -12.55 -9.66
CA GLU A 147 -4.98 -11.67 -9.25
C GLU A 147 -4.65 -10.78 -8.04
N VAL A 148 -3.38 -10.48 -7.80
CA VAL A 148 -2.97 -9.45 -6.85
C VAL A 148 -2.79 -8.15 -7.62
N SER A 149 -3.64 -7.15 -7.40
CA SER A 149 -3.60 -5.85 -8.07
C SER A 149 -2.60 -4.91 -7.41
N ASP A 150 -2.67 -4.77 -6.08
CA ASP A 150 -1.89 -3.79 -5.34
C ASP A 150 -1.42 -4.35 -4.00
N VAL A 151 -0.22 -3.92 -3.59
CA VAL A 151 0.41 -4.25 -2.30
C VAL A 151 0.93 -2.97 -1.68
N GLY A 152 0.55 -2.70 -0.44
CA GLY A 152 0.86 -1.45 0.22
C GLY A 152 1.17 -1.57 1.71
N LEU A 153 1.81 -0.53 2.22
CA LEU A 153 2.09 -0.34 3.63
C LEU A 153 1.49 0.99 4.06
N LYS A 154 0.74 0.94 5.16
CA LYS A 154 0.32 2.14 5.88
C LYS A 154 0.96 2.15 7.26
N VAL A 155 1.50 3.30 7.66
CA VAL A 155 2.06 3.55 8.98
C VAL A 155 1.49 4.84 9.51
N GLU A 156 0.88 4.79 10.70
CA GLU A 156 0.31 5.95 11.39
C GLU A 156 0.67 5.93 12.87
N LYS A 157 0.70 7.09 13.52
CA LYS A 157 0.78 7.17 14.99
C LYS A 157 -0.47 6.54 15.59
N ALA A 158 -0.30 5.67 16.58
CA ALA A 158 -1.43 5.16 17.34
C ALA A 158 -2.00 6.27 18.23
N LYS A 159 -3.33 6.30 18.35
CA LYS A 159 -4.07 7.25 19.19
C LYS A 159 -3.93 6.91 20.67
#